data_AF-A0A8H5MQ77-F1
#
_entry.id   AF-A0A8H5MQ77-F1
#
_cell.length_a   1.000
_cell.length_b   1.000
_cell.length_c   1.000
_cell.angle_alpha   90.00
_cell.angle_beta   90.00
_cell.angle_gamma   90.00
#
_symmetry.space_group_name_H-M   'P 1'
#
loop_
_entity.id
_entity.type
_entity.pdbx_description
1 polymer ?
#
loop_
_entity_poly.entity_id
_entity_poly.type
_entity_poly.pdbx_seq_one_letter_code
_entity_poly.pdbx_strand_id
1 'polypeptide(L)'
;MEDIVQLNQDHRILICRLCQAAVRPGSSIESHFRRQHQLKGQVLKDIIDYYGALELADPKNIVVPEDNSPAIEELAISGGYSCCTCRYLTVARDNVVCHWREAGHNMIEEPWINVWLQTWIGGKHARYWIVQDDSDSNGPSEIANAVNARSRSAMCEVIAASQARLKEEDAVQLWKGDLKEDINCDLL
;
A
#
# COMPACT_ATOMS: atom_id res chain seq x y z
N MET A 1 -17.49 3.24 31.26
CA MET A 1 -17.99 2.56 30.05
C MET A 1 -17.16 2.95 28.83
N GLU A 2 -16.82 4.23 28.70
CA GLU A 2 -16.00 4.82 27.62
C GLU A 2 -14.55 4.28 27.55
N ASP A 3 -14.08 3.59 28.60
CA ASP A 3 -12.77 2.93 28.58
C ASP A 3 -12.77 1.59 27.83
N ILE A 4 -13.94 1.02 27.54
CA ILE A 4 -14.09 -0.30 26.91
C ILE A 4 -14.56 -0.16 25.46
N VAL A 5 -15.45 0.80 25.22
CA VAL A 5 -16.10 1.01 23.92
C VAL A 5 -16.14 2.49 23.58
N GLN A 6 -15.95 2.79 22.30
CA GLN A 6 -16.08 4.12 21.72
C GLN A 6 -17.04 4.07 20.54
N LEU A 7 -17.95 5.04 20.43
CA LEU A 7 -18.77 5.23 19.25
C LEU A 7 -18.08 6.21 18.31
N ASN A 8 -17.76 5.76 17.09
CA ASN A 8 -17.34 6.66 16.03
C ASN A 8 -18.61 7.17 15.32
N GLN A 9 -18.92 8.45 15.52
CA GLN A 9 -20.16 9.06 15.06
C GLN A 9 -20.18 9.26 13.54
N ASP A 10 -19.05 9.60 12.93
CA ASP A 10 -18.91 9.82 11.49
C ASP A 10 -19.27 8.58 10.68
N HIS A 11 -18.79 7.41 11.13
CA HIS A 11 -19.05 6.14 10.47
C HIS A 11 -20.20 5.33 11.09
N ARG A 12 -20.76 5.81 12.21
CA ARG A 12 -21.80 5.13 13.02
C ARG A 12 -21.42 3.70 13.39
N ILE A 13 -20.17 3.49 13.76
CA ILE A 13 -19.66 2.17 14.16
C ILE A 13 -19.26 2.17 15.62
N LEU A 14 -19.40 0.99 16.24
CA LEU A 14 -18.89 0.77 17.59
C LEU A 14 -17.46 0.23 17.51
N ILE A 15 -16.54 0.88 18.19
CA ILE A 15 -15.13 0.46 18.29
C ILE A 15 -14.90 -0.11 19.68
N CYS A 16 -14.35 -1.32 19.75
CA CYS A 16 -13.87 -1.89 20.98
C CYS A 16 -12.46 -1.36 21.26
N ARG A 17 -12.26 -0.65 22.37
CA ARG A 17 -10.94 -0.10 22.73
C ARG A 17 -9.95 -1.18 23.18
N LEU A 18 -10.46 -2.32 23.66
CA LEU A 18 -9.62 -3.45 24.08
C LEU A 18 -9.01 -4.20 22.89
N CYS A 19 -9.75 -4.32 21.78
CA CYS A 19 -9.25 -4.90 20.53
C CYS A 19 -8.73 -3.85 19.54
N GLN A 20 -9.03 -2.57 19.78
CA GLN A 20 -8.86 -1.47 18.82
C GLN A 20 -9.43 -1.84 17.43
N ALA A 21 -10.65 -2.39 17.43
CA ALA A 21 -11.32 -2.90 16.23
C ALA A 21 -12.83 -2.63 16.30
N ALA A 22 -13.46 -2.47 15.13
CA ALA A 22 -14.90 -2.26 15.03
C ALA A 22 -15.68 -3.55 15.33
N VAL A 23 -16.76 -3.38 16.08
CA VAL A 23 -17.69 -4.43 16.51
C VAL A 23 -18.94 -4.34 15.64
N ARG A 24 -19.40 -5.51 15.17
CA ARG A 24 -20.65 -5.57 14.39
C ARG A 24 -21.87 -5.31 15.28
N PRO A 25 -22.92 -4.68 14.73
CA PRO A 25 -24.13 -4.38 15.47
C PRO A 25 -24.96 -5.62 15.85
N GLY A 26 -25.99 -5.40 16.69
CA GLY A 26 -26.93 -6.43 17.13
C GLY A 26 -26.32 -7.45 18.10
N SER A 27 -26.72 -8.72 18.00
CA SER A 27 -26.26 -9.81 18.88
C SER A 27 -24.74 -10.07 18.79
N SER A 28 -24.07 -9.51 17.79
CA SER A 28 -22.62 -9.57 17.64
C SER A 28 -21.89 -8.76 18.72
N ILE A 29 -22.50 -7.69 19.23
CA ILE A 29 -21.95 -6.86 20.32
C ILE A 29 -21.78 -7.74 21.57
N GLU A 30 -22.85 -8.38 22.04
CA GLU A 30 -22.78 -9.30 23.20
C GLU A 30 -21.75 -10.39 22.96
N SER A 31 -21.82 -11.06 21.80
CA SER A 31 -20.95 -12.18 21.49
C SER A 31 -19.47 -11.78 21.47
N HIS A 32 -19.15 -10.58 20.96
CA HIS A 32 -17.80 -10.03 20.96
C HIS A 32 -17.29 -9.83 22.39
N PHE A 33 -17.97 -9.03 23.21
CA PHE A 33 -17.51 -8.73 24.57
C PHE A 33 -17.48 -9.96 25.49
N ARG A 34 -18.44 -10.86 25.34
CA ARG A 34 -18.52 -12.07 26.16
C ARG A 34 -17.48 -13.12 25.80
N ARG A 35 -17.15 -13.28 24.51
CA ARG A 35 -16.19 -14.32 24.05
C ARG A 35 -14.76 -13.80 23.97
N GLN A 36 -14.56 -12.58 23.47
CA GLN A 36 -13.23 -11.99 23.27
C GLN A 36 -12.67 -11.40 24.56
N HIS A 37 -13.53 -10.76 25.37
CA HIS A 37 -13.11 -10.05 26.59
C HIS A 37 -13.65 -10.65 27.88
N GLN A 38 -14.48 -11.70 27.80
CA GLN A 38 -15.07 -12.38 28.95
C GLN A 38 -15.80 -11.42 29.91
N LEU A 39 -16.31 -10.29 29.39
CA LEU A 39 -17.09 -9.32 30.15
C LEU A 39 -18.41 -9.94 30.59
N LYS A 40 -18.80 -9.65 31.83
CA LYS A 40 -19.99 -10.19 32.49
C LYS A 40 -20.60 -9.14 33.42
N GLY A 41 -21.82 -9.40 33.87
CA GLY A 41 -22.50 -8.56 34.86
C GLY A 41 -23.03 -7.25 34.28
N GLN A 42 -23.11 -6.23 35.13
CA GLN A 42 -23.78 -4.97 34.83
C GLN A 42 -23.13 -4.22 33.66
N VAL A 43 -21.79 -4.21 33.57
CA VAL A 43 -21.05 -3.52 32.50
C VAL A 43 -21.44 -4.03 31.11
N LEU A 44 -21.54 -5.35 30.92
CA LEU A 44 -21.95 -5.92 29.62
C LEU A 44 -23.40 -5.56 29.30
N LYS A 45 -24.28 -5.61 30.32
CA LYS A 45 -25.69 -5.28 30.16
C LYS A 45 -25.87 -3.82 29.75
N ASP A 46 -25.14 -2.90 30.38
CA ASP A 46 -25.21 -1.48 30.08
C ASP A 46 -24.69 -1.17 28.66
N ILE A 47 -23.62 -1.85 28.21
CA ILE A 47 -23.12 -1.72 26.82
C ILE A 47 -24.19 -2.19 25.82
N ILE A 48 -24.82 -3.34 26.07
CA ILE A 48 -25.83 -3.88 25.17
C ILE A 48 -27.09 -3.01 25.16
N ASP A 49 -27.53 -2.54 26.32
CA ASP A 49 -28.73 -1.71 26.45
C ASP A 49 -28.57 -0.38 25.72
N TYR A 50 -27.44 0.29 25.93
CA TYR A 50 -27.16 1.58 25.31
C TYR A 50 -26.86 1.47 23.80
N TYR A 51 -25.88 0.64 23.40
CA TYR A 51 -25.43 0.56 22.01
C TYR A 51 -26.29 -0.37 21.15
N GLY A 52 -27.02 -1.31 21.75
CA GLY A 52 -27.96 -2.18 21.03
C GLY A 52 -29.21 -1.45 20.56
N ALA A 53 -29.56 -0.32 21.18
CA ALA A 53 -30.67 0.53 20.76
C ALA A 53 -30.30 1.49 19.61
N LEU A 54 -29.01 1.66 19.31
CA LEU A 54 -28.54 2.58 18.27
C LEU A 54 -28.52 1.93 16.88
N GLU A 55 -28.85 2.71 15.86
CA GLU A 55 -28.69 2.31 14.45
C GLU A 55 -27.22 2.40 14.03
N LEU A 56 -26.47 1.36 14.36
CA LEU A 56 -25.06 1.22 14.03
C LEU A 56 -24.88 0.54 12.66
N ALA A 57 -23.93 1.04 11.89
CA ALA A 57 -23.56 0.48 10.60
C ALA A 57 -22.68 -0.77 10.75
N ASP A 58 -22.79 -1.73 9.83
CA ASP A 58 -21.95 -2.94 9.86
C ASP A 58 -20.57 -2.64 9.24
N PRO A 59 -19.46 -2.74 10.01
CA PRO A 59 -18.11 -2.48 9.49
C PRO A 59 -17.68 -3.37 8.32
N LYS A 60 -18.40 -4.46 8.05
CA LYS A 60 -18.20 -5.31 6.88
C LYS A 60 -18.71 -4.67 5.58
N ASN A 61 -19.70 -3.78 5.66
CA ASN A 61 -20.40 -3.22 4.51
C ASN A 61 -20.09 -1.73 4.29
N ILE A 62 -19.48 -1.07 5.27
CA ILE A 62 -19.11 0.35 5.15
C ILE A 62 -17.94 0.49 4.18
N VAL A 63 -17.89 1.62 3.48
CA VAL A 63 -16.77 1.97 2.61
C VAL A 63 -15.53 2.19 3.47
N VAL A 64 -14.38 1.68 3.05
CA VAL A 64 -13.12 1.99 3.74
C VAL A 64 -12.73 3.44 3.43
N PRO A 65 -12.06 4.14 4.37
CA PRO A 65 -11.48 5.44 4.10
C PRO A 65 -10.58 5.43 2.85
N GLU A 66 -10.35 6.61 2.28
CA GLU A 66 -9.41 6.76 1.18
C GLU A 66 -7.98 6.49 1.65
N ASP A 67 -7.12 6.00 0.76
CA ASP A 67 -5.72 5.77 1.10
C ASP A 67 -5.05 7.11 1.46
N ASN A 68 -4.21 7.12 2.50
CA ASN A 68 -3.59 8.30 3.11
C ASN A 68 -4.57 9.19 3.89
N SER A 69 -5.72 8.66 4.30
CA SER A 69 -6.56 9.33 5.30
C SER A 69 -5.85 9.41 6.66
N PRO A 70 -6.18 10.40 7.51
CA PRO A 70 -5.66 10.47 8.87
C PRO A 70 -6.02 9.21 9.67
N ALA A 71 -5.14 8.88 10.62
CA ALA A 71 -5.34 7.73 11.49
C ALA A 71 -6.61 7.90 12.34
N ILE A 72 -7.43 6.85 12.41
CA ILE A 72 -8.53 6.81 13.36
C ILE A 72 -7.95 6.36 14.70
N GLU A 73 -7.88 7.28 15.67
CA GLU A 73 -7.18 7.09 16.95
C GLU A 73 -7.64 5.83 17.71
N GLU A 74 -8.90 5.43 17.54
CA GLU A 74 -9.47 4.29 18.26
C GLU A 74 -9.15 2.92 17.64
N LEU A 75 -8.58 2.89 16.44
CA LEU A 75 -8.24 1.66 15.71
C LEU A 75 -6.75 1.33 15.76
N ALA A 76 -6.44 0.04 15.75
CA ALA A 76 -5.07 -0.44 15.73
C ALA A 76 -4.39 -0.05 14.41
N ILE A 77 -3.30 0.71 14.52
CA ILE A 77 -2.39 0.95 13.40
C ILE A 77 -1.43 -0.23 13.34
N SER A 78 -1.35 -0.88 12.17
CA SER A 78 -0.46 -2.01 11.93
C SER A 78 0.50 -1.71 10.80
N GLY A 79 1.77 -2.08 10.95
CA GLY A 79 2.71 -2.06 9.83
C GLY A 79 2.32 -3.11 8.78
N GLY A 80 2.39 -2.73 7.51
CA GLY A 80 2.08 -3.61 6.40
C GLY A 80 2.83 -3.24 5.12
N TYR A 81 2.38 -3.84 4.04
CA TYR A 81 3.03 -3.80 2.73
C TYR A 81 2.00 -3.41 1.67
N SER A 82 2.39 -2.46 0.82
CA SER A 82 1.65 -2.09 -0.39
C SER A 82 2.43 -2.50 -1.62
N CYS A 83 1.77 -3.20 -2.55
CA CYS A 83 2.34 -3.45 -3.86
C CYS A 83 2.56 -2.13 -4.62
N CYS A 84 3.68 -2.01 -5.34
CA CYS A 84 4.00 -0.81 -6.12
C CYS A 84 3.23 -0.73 -7.45
N THR A 85 2.73 -1.88 -7.94
CA THR A 85 2.12 -1.99 -9.27
C THR A 85 0.59 -2.04 -9.23
N CYS A 86 0.01 -2.45 -8.10
CA CYS A 86 -1.44 -2.50 -7.92
C CYS A 86 -1.85 -2.19 -6.47
N ARG A 87 -3.16 -2.01 -6.22
CA ARG A 87 -3.71 -1.68 -4.89
C ARG A 87 -3.74 -2.86 -3.91
N TYR A 88 -2.80 -3.80 -3.99
CA TYR A 88 -2.73 -4.92 -3.08
C TYR A 88 -2.09 -4.49 -1.75
N LEU A 89 -2.85 -4.64 -0.65
CA LEU A 89 -2.44 -4.29 0.70
C LEU A 89 -2.47 -5.53 1.60
N THR A 90 -1.44 -5.71 2.42
CA THR A 90 -1.41 -6.81 3.39
C THR A 90 -0.52 -6.48 4.58
N VAL A 91 -0.82 -7.07 5.74
CA VAL A 91 0.06 -7.00 6.92
C VAL A 91 1.11 -8.12 6.94
N ALA A 92 0.94 -9.16 6.10
CA ALA A 92 1.80 -10.33 6.10
C ALA A 92 2.82 -10.27 4.95
N ARG A 93 4.11 -10.38 5.28
CA ARG A 93 5.19 -10.33 4.30
C ARG A 93 5.10 -11.45 3.26
N ASP A 94 4.78 -12.67 3.69
CA ASP A 94 4.69 -13.81 2.78
C ASP A 94 3.58 -13.61 1.73
N ASN A 95 2.50 -12.93 2.11
CA ASN A 95 1.39 -12.65 1.21
C ASN A 95 1.78 -11.67 0.10
N VAL A 96 2.54 -10.62 0.40
CA VAL A 96 2.99 -9.68 -0.63
C VAL A 96 4.03 -10.31 -1.57
N VAL A 97 4.90 -11.17 -1.04
CA VAL A 97 5.86 -11.96 -1.83
C VAL A 97 5.14 -12.91 -2.78
N CYS A 98 4.13 -13.63 -2.29
CA CYS A 98 3.34 -14.55 -3.09
C CYS A 98 2.56 -13.79 -4.17
N HIS A 99 1.87 -12.72 -3.78
CA HIS A 99 1.14 -11.84 -4.67
C HIS A 99 2.03 -11.31 -5.81
N TRP A 100 3.24 -10.85 -5.52
CA TRP A 100 4.17 -10.34 -6.53
C TRP A 100 4.47 -11.37 -7.63
N ARG A 101 4.69 -12.63 -7.22
CA ARG A 101 4.96 -13.73 -8.16
C ARG A 101 3.72 -14.10 -8.96
N GLU A 102 2.57 -14.19 -8.31
CA GLU A 102 1.32 -14.64 -8.93
C GLU A 102 0.69 -13.58 -9.85
N ALA A 103 0.81 -12.30 -9.49
CA ALA A 103 0.30 -11.19 -10.28
C ALA A 103 1.19 -10.82 -11.48
N GLY A 104 2.36 -11.45 -11.61
CA GLY A 104 3.26 -11.26 -12.75
C GLY A 104 3.91 -9.87 -12.80
N HIS A 105 4.11 -9.21 -11.66
CA HIS A 105 4.65 -7.86 -11.58
C HIS A 105 6.17 -7.74 -11.81
N ASN A 106 6.81 -8.74 -12.42
CA ASN A 106 8.25 -8.97 -12.52
C ASN A 106 9.10 -7.89 -13.24
N MET A 107 8.54 -6.72 -13.55
CA MET A 107 9.17 -5.68 -14.37
C MET A 107 9.79 -4.52 -13.57
N ILE A 108 9.53 -4.41 -12.26
CA ILE A 108 10.02 -3.30 -11.41
C ILE A 108 10.98 -3.85 -10.35
N GLU A 109 12.08 -3.15 -10.10
CA GLU A 109 13.12 -3.55 -9.13
C GLU A 109 12.64 -3.50 -7.66
N GLU A 110 11.65 -2.65 -7.37
CA GLU A 110 11.05 -2.49 -6.04
C GLU A 110 9.66 -3.14 -5.96
N PRO A 111 9.52 -4.28 -5.28
CA PRO A 111 8.30 -5.09 -5.39
C PRO A 111 7.16 -4.63 -4.47
N TRP A 112 7.46 -3.95 -3.36
CA TRP A 112 6.47 -3.38 -2.44
C TRP A 112 7.13 -2.38 -1.48
N ILE A 113 6.33 -1.46 -0.93
CA ILE A 113 6.74 -0.49 0.09
C ILE A 113 6.12 -0.83 1.45
N ASN A 114 6.78 -0.41 2.53
CA ASN A 114 6.23 -0.50 3.88
C ASN A 114 5.27 0.67 4.10
N VAL A 115 4.09 0.38 4.62
CA VAL A 115 3.03 1.37 4.88
C VAL A 115 2.35 1.10 6.21
N TRP A 116 1.76 2.14 6.81
CA TRP A 116 0.86 1.98 7.94
C TRP A 116 -0.55 1.68 7.46
N LEU A 117 -1.15 0.63 8.01
CA LEU A 117 -2.47 0.16 7.64
C LEU A 117 -3.42 0.19 8.83
N GLN A 118 -4.67 0.55 8.57
CA GLN A 118 -5.80 0.33 9.47
C GLN A 118 -6.87 -0.52 8.79
N THR A 119 -7.71 -1.16 9.60
CA THR A 119 -8.86 -1.93 9.15
C THR A 119 -10.00 -1.76 10.14
N TRP A 120 -11.24 -1.78 9.66
CA TRP A 120 -12.41 -1.80 10.53
C TRP A 120 -12.48 -3.10 11.33
N ILE A 121 -12.26 -4.25 10.68
CA ILE A 121 -12.37 -5.57 11.30
C ILE A 121 -11.08 -6.35 11.00
N GLY A 122 -10.54 -7.06 11.98
CA GLY A 122 -9.42 -7.97 11.78
C GLY A 122 -9.81 -9.28 11.07
N GLY A 123 -8.79 -10.03 10.66
CA GLY A 123 -8.94 -11.40 10.12
C GLY A 123 -9.45 -11.46 8.69
N LYS A 124 -10.25 -12.49 8.36
CA LYS A 124 -10.65 -12.81 6.98
C LYS A 124 -11.50 -11.76 6.25
N HIS A 125 -12.03 -10.79 6.98
CA HIS A 125 -12.84 -9.70 6.43
C HIS A 125 -12.13 -8.35 6.54
N ALA A 126 -10.83 -8.37 6.83
CA ALA A 126 -10.03 -7.17 6.88
C ALA A 126 -9.98 -6.51 5.51
N ARG A 127 -10.27 -5.21 5.50
CA ARG A 127 -10.17 -4.34 4.35
C ARG A 127 -9.28 -3.20 4.79
N TYR A 128 -8.05 -3.26 4.33
CA TYR A 128 -7.02 -2.31 4.73
C TYR A 128 -7.10 -1.04 3.90
N TRP A 129 -6.72 0.08 4.52
CA TRP A 129 -6.40 1.34 3.86
C TRP A 129 -5.07 1.86 4.41
N ILE A 130 -4.38 2.65 3.60
CA ILE A 130 -3.13 3.29 4.03
C ILE A 130 -3.46 4.50 4.89
N VAL A 131 -2.73 4.66 5.99
CA VAL A 131 -2.89 5.77 6.92
C VAL A 131 -1.74 6.76 6.73
N GLN A 132 -2.05 8.06 6.82
CA GLN A 132 -1.03 9.09 6.78
C GLN A 132 -0.08 8.96 7.98
N ASP A 133 1.22 8.93 7.71
CA ASP A 133 2.25 8.94 8.74
C ASP A 133 2.49 10.39 9.18
N ASP A 134 2.13 10.74 10.41
CA ASP A 134 2.51 12.03 11.01
C ASP A 134 4.03 12.13 11.24
N SER A 135 4.78 11.03 11.14
CA SER A 135 6.23 10.99 11.31
C SER A 135 7.02 11.60 10.13
N ASP A 136 6.34 11.96 9.02
CA ASP A 136 6.90 12.76 7.92
C ASP A 136 6.94 14.29 8.23
N SER A 137 6.56 14.71 9.43
CA SER A 137 6.63 16.13 9.85
C SER A 137 8.01 16.62 10.31
N ASN A 138 9.08 15.81 10.15
CA ASN A 138 10.46 16.28 10.24
C ASN A 138 11.03 16.52 8.82
N GLY A 139 10.61 17.61 8.17
CA GLY A 139 11.20 18.04 6.88
C GLY A 139 12.65 18.57 7.01
N PRO A 140 13.26 19.16 5.96
CA PRO A 140 13.18 18.91 4.53
C PRO A 140 14.51 18.31 4.01
N SER A 141 14.50 17.18 3.28
CA SER A 141 15.74 16.72 2.63
C SER A 141 15.77 17.12 1.15
N GLU A 142 15.94 18.43 0.92
CA GLU A 142 16.44 18.97 -0.35
C GLU A 142 17.84 18.42 -0.72
N ILE A 143 18.46 17.62 0.14
CA ILE A 143 19.78 17.02 -0.07
C ILE A 143 19.72 15.74 -0.94
N ALA A 144 18.57 15.06 -1.02
CA ALA A 144 18.40 13.93 -1.94
C ALA A 144 18.31 14.39 -3.41
N ASN A 145 17.76 15.58 -3.66
CA ASN A 145 17.63 16.13 -5.01
C ASN A 145 18.96 16.61 -5.60
N ALA A 146 19.90 17.11 -4.78
CA ALA A 146 21.22 17.55 -5.26
C ALA A 146 22.13 16.36 -5.65
N VAL A 147 22.10 15.27 -4.88
CA VAL A 147 22.88 14.06 -5.18
C VAL A 147 22.26 13.30 -6.36
N ASN A 148 20.92 13.25 -6.44
CA ASN A 148 20.22 12.60 -7.55
C ASN A 148 20.35 13.37 -8.88
N ALA A 149 20.35 14.70 -8.86
CA ALA A 149 20.60 15.49 -10.07
C ALA A 149 22.03 15.32 -10.60
N ARG A 150 23.04 15.27 -9.70
CA ARG A 150 24.44 15.10 -10.10
C ARG A 150 24.75 13.68 -10.60
N SER A 151 24.14 12.65 -10.00
CA SER A 151 24.29 11.26 -10.45
C SER A 151 23.49 10.93 -11.72
N ARG A 152 22.31 11.52 -11.92
CA ARG A 152 21.54 11.38 -13.18
C ARG A 152 22.22 12.09 -14.34
N SER A 153 22.85 13.24 -14.10
CA SER A 153 23.63 13.97 -15.13
C SER A 153 24.84 13.15 -15.59
N ALA A 154 25.60 12.55 -14.67
CA ALA A 154 26.79 11.77 -15.01
C ALA A 154 26.47 10.46 -15.75
N MET A 155 25.38 9.77 -15.38
CA MET A 155 24.98 8.54 -16.10
C MET A 155 24.36 8.84 -17.48
N CYS A 156 23.59 9.92 -17.64
CA CYS A 156 23.06 10.30 -18.95
C CYS A 156 24.15 10.71 -19.95
N GLU A 157 25.21 11.39 -19.51
CA GLU A 157 26.36 11.72 -20.38
C GLU A 157 27.10 10.47 -20.88
N VAL A 158 27.31 9.47 -20.00
CA VAL A 158 27.98 8.21 -20.38
C VAL A 158 27.14 7.40 -21.37
N ILE A 159 25.81 7.38 -21.20
CA ILE A 159 24.90 6.71 -22.13
C ILE A 159 24.86 7.45 -23.48
N ALA A 160 24.78 8.78 -23.48
CA ALA A 160 24.78 9.58 -24.71
C ALA A 160 26.09 9.43 -25.50
N ALA A 161 27.24 9.43 -24.83
CA ALA A 161 28.55 9.23 -25.49
C ALA A 161 28.69 7.83 -26.09
N SER A 162 28.14 6.80 -25.43
CA SER A 162 28.15 5.42 -25.93
C SER A 162 27.22 5.25 -27.13
N GLN A 163 26.04 5.89 -27.12
CA GLN A 163 25.10 5.87 -28.24
C GLN A 163 25.61 6.63 -29.47
N ALA A 164 26.39 7.71 -29.30
CA ALA A 164 27.02 8.43 -30.40
C ALA A 164 28.10 7.58 -31.10
N ARG A 165 28.94 6.88 -30.34
CA ARG A 165 29.96 5.96 -30.89
C ARG A 165 29.34 4.80 -31.69
N LEU A 166 28.26 4.20 -31.17
CA LEU A 166 27.58 3.12 -31.87
C LEU A 166 26.94 3.60 -33.19
N LYS A 167 26.39 4.83 -33.24
CA LYS A 167 25.84 5.39 -34.48
C LYS A 167 26.92 5.74 -35.51
N GLU A 168 28.11 6.17 -35.07
CA GLU A 168 29.23 6.45 -35.96
C GLU A 168 29.84 5.16 -36.53
N GLU A 169 29.92 4.09 -35.73
CA GLU A 169 30.36 2.77 -36.19
C GLU A 169 29.39 2.15 -37.22
N ASP A 170 28.08 2.33 -37.02
CA ASP A 170 27.02 1.84 -37.94
C ASP A 170 27.02 2.61 -39.28
N ALA A 171 27.21 3.94 -39.24
CA ALA A 171 27.30 4.77 -40.44
C ALA A 171 28.56 4.46 -41.28
N VAL A 172 29.68 4.11 -40.65
CA VAL A 172 30.91 3.70 -41.34
C VAL A 172 30.80 2.30 -41.94
N GLN A 173 30.01 1.40 -41.35
CA GLN A 173 29.71 0.09 -41.96
C GLN A 173 28.78 0.21 -43.18
N LEU A 174 27.80 1.11 -43.15
CA LEU A 174 26.92 1.36 -44.30
C LEU A 174 27.72 1.87 -45.52
N TRP A 175 28.69 2.77 -45.31
CA TRP A 175 29.52 3.31 -46.41
C TRP A 175 30.52 2.30 -47.00
N LYS A 176 30.92 1.28 -46.23
CA LYS A 176 31.81 0.20 -46.71
C LYS A 176 31.05 -0.94 -47.41
N GLY A 177 29.73 -1.04 -47.22
CA GLY A 177 28.87 -1.99 -47.94
C GLY A 177 28.65 -1.61 -49.41
N ASP A 178 28.55 -0.32 -49.70
CA ASP A 178 28.25 0.20 -51.05
C ASP A 178 29.46 0.20 -52.03
N LEU A 179 30.68 -0.11 -51.59
CA LEU A 179 31.88 -0.11 -52.46
C LEU A 179 32.33 -1.52 -52.88
N LYS A 180 31.47 -2.56 -52.72
CA LYS A 180 31.84 -3.93 -53.09
C LYS A 180 30.78 -4.68 -53.90
N GLU A 181 29.99 -3.96 -54.70
CA GLU A 181 29.19 -4.56 -55.76
C GLU A 181 29.27 -3.74 -57.06
N ASP A 182 30.47 -3.48 -57.58
CA ASP A 182 30.62 -3.13 -59.00
C ASP A 182 32.06 -3.40 -59.50
N ILE A 183 32.39 -4.68 -59.76
CA ILE A 183 33.32 -5.08 -60.83
C ILE A 183 32.74 -6.32 -61.52
N ASN A 184 31.80 -6.04 -62.42
CA ASN A 184 31.62 -6.59 -63.76
C ASN A 184 32.48 -7.82 -64.15
N CYS A 185 31.81 -8.93 -64.47
CA CYS A 185 32.33 -10.00 -65.34
C CYS A 185 31.38 -10.25 -66.51
N ASP A 186 31.20 -9.22 -67.35
CA ASP A 186 30.76 -9.32 -68.74
C ASP A 186 31.99 -8.99 -69.62
N LEU A 187 32.57 -10.01 -70.27
CA LEU A 187 32.89 -10.03 -71.72
C LEU A 187 33.80 -11.22 -72.09
N LEU A 188 33.35 -11.91 -73.16
CA LEU A 188 34.04 -12.76 -74.16
C LEU A 188 34.33 -14.22 -73.81
#